data_AF-A0A535Q5I4-F1
#
_entry.id   AF-A0A535Q5I4-F1
#
_cell.length_a   1.000
_cell.length_b   1.000
_cell.length_c   1.000
_cell.angle_alpha   90.00
_cell.angle_beta   90.00
_cell.angle_gamma   90.00
#
_symmetry.space_group_name_H-M   'P 1'
#
loop_
_entity.id
_entity.type
_entity.pdbx_description
1 polymer ?
#
loop_
_entity_poly.entity_id
_entity_poly.type
_entity_poly.pdbx_seq_one_letter_code
_entity_poly.pdbx_strand_id
1 'polypeptide(L)'
;MEGDGERDVIEPEQAPGRPLTAPEEAPAGAKSADDILAAIFAPVPEASPLEQLEQTIRHPKKLIYIAMSNRNFYWRMQVSKLVLDEGYVPLNPFMLFDYYLLHTVPKQLVREAINNLLARCDEVWVFGTMSLGVKVQVGIAKRLKKPLRFYDITDLPEQVYRISEKLAQEEGRD
;
A
#
# COMPACT_ATOMS: atom_id res chain seq x y z
N MET A 1 -63.32 -54.10 57.01
CA MET A 1 -61.93 -54.33 57.46
C MET A 1 -61.17 -53.08 57.08
N GLU A 2 -61.28 -52.02 57.87
CA GLU A 2 -60.54 -51.76 59.12
C GLU A 2 -59.02 -51.73 58.91
N GLY A 3 -58.42 -50.60 59.27
CA GLY A 3 -56.98 -50.35 59.22
C GLY A 3 -56.69 -48.86 59.38
N ASP A 4 -56.98 -48.34 60.56
CA ASP A 4 -56.64 -46.99 61.02
C ASP A 4 -55.12 -46.85 61.22
N GLY A 5 -54.55 -45.67 60.94
CA GLY A 5 -53.10 -45.48 60.85
C GLY A 5 -52.65 -44.02 60.79
N GLU A 6 -53.06 -43.26 61.80
CA GLU A 6 -52.34 -42.18 62.50
C GLU A 6 -51.21 -41.39 61.79
N ARG A 7 -51.55 -40.12 61.50
CA ARG A 7 -50.78 -38.85 61.63
C ARG A 7 -49.42 -38.70 60.95
N ASP A 8 -49.34 -37.69 60.08
CA ASP A 8 -48.32 -36.64 60.20
C ASP A 8 -48.84 -35.29 59.69
N VAL A 9 -48.68 -34.27 60.52
CA VAL A 9 -49.04 -32.87 60.27
C VAL A 9 -47.92 -32.26 59.43
N ILE A 10 -48.24 -31.80 58.22
CA ILE A 10 -47.30 -31.10 57.33
C ILE A 10 -47.71 -29.63 57.30
N GLU A 11 -46.86 -28.77 57.88
CA GLU A 11 -46.98 -27.31 57.88
C GLU A 11 -46.91 -26.74 56.43
N PRO A 12 -47.53 -25.58 56.15
CA PRO A 12 -47.50 -25.00 54.82
C PRO A 12 -46.10 -24.46 54.48
N GLU A 13 -45.56 -24.94 53.36
CA GLU A 13 -44.29 -24.53 52.78
C GLU A 13 -44.25 -23.01 52.52
N GLN A 14 -43.40 -22.31 53.29
CA GLN A 14 -43.12 -20.89 53.11
C GLN A 14 -42.32 -20.68 51.82
N ALA A 15 -42.79 -19.79 50.96
CA ALA A 15 -42.10 -19.38 49.74
C ALA A 15 -40.67 -18.89 50.04
N PRO A 16 -39.64 -19.31 49.27
CA PRO A 16 -38.28 -18.85 49.52
C PRO A 16 -38.16 -17.36 49.21
N GLY A 17 -37.60 -16.64 50.19
CA GLY A 17 -37.29 -15.22 50.10
C GLY A 17 -36.34 -14.92 48.95
N ARG A 18 -36.64 -13.85 48.22
CA ARG A 18 -35.81 -13.29 47.16
C ARG A 18 -34.44 -12.91 47.73
N PRO A 19 -33.30 -13.38 47.18
CA PRO A 19 -32.02 -12.81 47.55
C PRO A 19 -31.94 -11.38 46.99
N LEU A 20 -31.81 -10.39 47.87
CA LEU A 20 -31.28 -9.07 47.53
C LEU A 20 -29.77 -9.23 47.35
N THR A 21 -29.33 -9.76 46.20
CA THR A 21 -27.96 -9.55 45.74
C THR A 21 -27.90 -8.19 45.06
N ALA A 22 -27.11 -7.29 45.63
CA ALA A 22 -26.73 -6.03 45.02
C ALA A 22 -26.24 -6.27 43.57
N PRO A 23 -26.32 -5.28 42.67
CA PRO A 23 -25.71 -5.41 41.36
C PRO A 23 -24.21 -5.62 41.58
N GLU A 24 -23.74 -6.81 41.20
CA GLU A 24 -22.33 -7.11 41.06
C GLU A 24 -21.80 -6.12 40.01
N GLU A 25 -20.91 -5.22 40.42
CA GLU A 25 -20.24 -4.30 39.50
C GLU A 25 -19.59 -5.13 38.39
N ALA A 26 -20.10 -4.95 37.17
CA ALA A 26 -19.54 -5.58 36.00
C ALA A 26 -18.04 -5.27 35.91
N PRO A 27 -17.19 -6.22 35.48
CA PRO A 27 -15.77 -5.98 35.36
C PRO A 27 -15.54 -4.78 34.43
N ALA A 28 -14.94 -3.73 34.97
CA ALA A 28 -14.51 -2.57 34.21
C ALA A 28 -13.51 -3.03 33.14
N GLY A 29 -13.94 -3.04 31.87
CA GLY A 29 -13.03 -3.35 30.75
C GLY A 29 -13.66 -3.94 29.49
N ALA A 30 -14.96 -4.23 29.44
CA ALA A 30 -15.61 -4.59 28.19
C ALA A 30 -15.80 -3.32 27.34
N LYS A 31 -14.90 -3.08 26.37
CA LYS A 31 -15.09 -2.05 25.34
C LYS A 31 -16.45 -2.28 24.69
N SER A 32 -17.31 -1.26 24.71
CA SER A 32 -18.64 -1.36 24.10
C SER A 32 -18.52 -1.63 22.60
N ALA A 33 -19.58 -2.16 21.99
CA ALA A 33 -19.61 -2.33 20.53
C ALA A 33 -19.33 -0.99 19.82
N ASP A 34 -19.81 0.11 20.41
CA ASP A 34 -19.58 1.47 19.92
C ASP A 34 -18.11 1.88 20.00
N ASP A 35 -17.37 1.49 21.06
CA ASP A 35 -15.93 1.76 21.18
C ASP A 35 -15.10 0.98 20.15
N ILE A 36 -15.49 -0.26 19.85
CA ILE A 36 -14.81 -1.09 18.85
C ILE A 36 -15.07 -0.53 17.44
N LEU A 37 -16.31 -0.15 17.15
CA LEU A 37 -16.68 0.49 15.88
C LEU A 37 -15.94 1.82 15.73
N ALA A 38 -15.90 2.66 16.76
CA ALA A 38 -15.17 3.91 16.74
C ALA A 38 -13.67 3.70 16.47
N ALA A 39 -13.05 2.66 17.04
CA ALA A 39 -11.64 2.36 16.81
C ALA A 39 -11.34 1.82 15.40
N ILE A 40 -12.25 1.06 14.79
CA ILE A 40 -12.12 0.57 13.41
C ILE A 40 -12.16 1.75 12.41
N PHE A 41 -12.98 2.77 12.70
CA PHE A 41 -13.15 3.95 11.83
C PHE A 41 -12.32 5.16 12.26
N ALA A 42 -11.57 5.06 13.36
CA ALA A 42 -10.63 6.10 13.75
C ALA A 42 -9.51 6.18 12.70
N PRO A 43 -9.05 7.40 12.33
CA PRO A 43 -7.90 7.53 11.47
C PRO A 43 -6.70 6.84 12.12
N VAL A 44 -6.13 5.87 11.41
CA VAL A 44 -4.94 5.15 11.85
C VAL A 44 -3.84 6.19 12.05
N PRO A 45 -3.27 6.32 13.27
CA PRO A 45 -2.16 7.23 13.49
C PRO A 45 -1.03 6.86 12.53
N GLU A 46 -0.44 7.86 11.86
CA GLU A 46 0.75 7.60 11.06
C GLU A 46 1.83 6.98 11.95
N ALA A 47 2.37 5.83 11.51
CA ALA A 47 3.40 5.12 12.24
C ALA A 47 4.60 6.05 12.49
N SER A 48 5.26 5.92 13.64
CA SER A 48 6.48 6.68 13.91
C SER A 48 7.59 6.33 12.90
N PRO A 49 8.60 7.20 12.68
CA PRO A 49 9.68 6.93 11.75
C PRO A 49 10.41 5.59 11.99
N LEU A 50 10.55 5.18 13.26
CA LEU A 50 11.14 3.89 13.62
C LEU A 50 10.24 2.72 13.23
N GLU A 51 8.94 2.80 13.51
CA GLU A 51 7.98 1.77 13.13
C GLU A 51 7.86 1.64 11.60
N GLN A 52 7.88 2.76 10.87
CA GLN A 52 7.91 2.76 9.40
C GLN A 52 9.17 2.05 8.86
N LEU A 53 10.34 2.30 9.47
CA LEU A 53 11.58 1.65 9.10
C LEU A 53 11.53 0.14 9.38
N GLU A 54 11.12 -0.25 10.60
CA GLU A 54 10.97 -1.66 10.97
C GLU A 54 10.01 -2.39 10.04
N GLN A 55 8.87 -1.77 9.72
CA GLN A 55 7.89 -2.33 8.81
C GLN A 55 8.46 -2.53 7.40
N THR A 56 9.24 -1.56 6.90
CA THR A 56 9.88 -1.62 5.59
C THR A 56 10.92 -2.74 5.53
N ILE A 57 11.71 -2.93 6.58
CA ILE A 57 12.71 -4.01 6.66
C ILE A 57 12.03 -5.39 6.72
N ARG A 58 10.92 -5.50 7.47
CA ARG A 58 10.16 -6.75 7.60
C ARG A 58 9.40 -7.12 6.32
N HIS A 59 8.96 -6.12 5.56
CA HIS A 59 8.16 -6.30 4.36
C HIS A 59 8.76 -5.49 3.20
N PRO A 60 9.89 -5.95 2.62
CA PRO A 60 10.53 -5.23 1.54
C PRO A 60 9.59 -5.13 0.34
N LYS A 61 9.46 -3.90 -0.18
CA LYS A 61 8.69 -3.63 -1.38
C LYS A 61 9.40 -4.20 -2.61
N LYS A 62 8.62 -4.66 -3.58
CA LYS A 62 9.16 -5.11 -4.87
C LYS A 62 9.84 -3.98 -5.62
N LEU A 63 10.93 -4.31 -6.30
CA LEU A 63 11.65 -3.48 -7.23
C LEU A 63 11.07 -3.63 -8.64
N ILE A 64 10.59 -2.54 -9.21
CA ILE A 64 9.92 -2.55 -10.52
C ILE A 64 10.81 -1.84 -11.53
N TYR A 65 11.31 -2.57 -12.52
CA TYR A 65 12.05 -1.96 -13.61
C TYR A 65 11.09 -1.31 -14.61
N ILE A 66 11.30 -0.01 -14.86
CA ILE A 66 10.51 0.77 -15.83
C ILE A 66 11.19 0.70 -17.20
N ALA A 67 10.52 0.07 -18.16
CA ALA A 67 10.94 -0.02 -19.54
C ALA A 67 10.11 0.95 -20.41
N MET A 68 10.73 1.96 -20.98
CA MET A 68 10.03 2.93 -21.83
C MET A 68 10.95 3.46 -22.95
N SER A 69 10.34 3.87 -24.05
CA SER A 69 11.07 4.49 -25.16
C SER A 69 11.68 5.83 -24.72
N ASN A 70 12.84 6.18 -25.27
CA ASN A 70 13.41 7.52 -25.07
C ASN A 70 12.51 8.63 -25.60
N ARG A 71 11.65 8.31 -26.58
CA ARG A 71 10.60 9.23 -27.05
C ARG A 71 9.66 9.66 -25.93
N ASN A 72 9.46 8.81 -24.93
CA ASN A 72 8.55 9.05 -23.82
C ASN A 72 9.27 9.64 -22.59
N PHE A 73 10.55 10.02 -22.71
CA PHE A 73 11.40 10.48 -21.59
C PHE A 73 10.74 11.57 -20.73
N TYR A 74 9.94 12.44 -21.34
CA TYR A 74 9.21 13.50 -20.66
C TYR A 74 8.23 12.98 -19.59
N TRP A 75 7.71 11.75 -19.74
CA TRP A 75 6.83 11.08 -18.77
C TRP A 75 7.54 10.38 -17.61
N ARG A 76 8.88 10.45 -17.52
CA ARG A 76 9.66 9.66 -16.54
C ARG A 76 9.21 9.87 -15.08
N MET A 77 8.76 11.06 -14.73
CA MET A 77 8.28 11.37 -13.37
C MET A 77 6.92 10.73 -13.11
N GLN A 78 6.00 10.86 -14.06
CA GLN A 78 4.63 10.38 -13.98
C GLN A 78 4.57 8.85 -13.90
N VAL A 79 5.37 8.14 -14.72
CA VAL A 79 5.44 6.68 -14.65
C VAL A 79 6.10 6.19 -13.36
N SER A 80 7.06 6.94 -12.81
CA SER A 80 7.69 6.61 -11.52
C SER A 80 6.72 6.84 -10.37
N LYS A 81 5.95 7.93 -10.40
CA LYS A 81 4.87 8.22 -9.46
C LYS A 81 3.84 7.09 -9.45
N LEU A 82 3.39 6.64 -10.63
CA LEU A 82 2.42 5.54 -10.72
C LEU A 82 2.92 4.27 -10.00
N VAL A 83 4.19 3.91 -10.17
CA VAL A 83 4.77 2.74 -9.47
C VAL A 83 4.82 2.96 -7.94
N LEU A 84 5.10 4.18 -7.49
CA LEU A 84 5.09 4.53 -6.06
C LEU A 84 3.67 4.50 -5.47
N ASP A 85 2.69 5.03 -6.18
CA ASP A 85 1.27 5.02 -5.78
C ASP A 85 0.75 3.58 -5.65
N GLU A 86 1.23 2.67 -6.50
CA GLU A 86 0.97 1.23 -6.45
C GLU A 86 1.72 0.51 -5.31
N GLY A 87 2.51 1.24 -4.52
CA GLY A 87 3.19 0.72 -3.33
C GLY A 87 4.54 0.03 -3.61
N TYR A 88 5.12 0.19 -4.79
CA TYR A 88 6.38 -0.45 -5.18
C TYR A 88 7.55 0.54 -5.33
N VAL A 89 8.76 0.02 -5.53
CA VAL A 89 9.98 0.83 -5.72
C VAL A 89 10.31 0.94 -7.22
N PRO A 90 10.24 2.15 -7.82
CA PRO A 90 10.58 2.32 -9.23
C PRO A 90 12.09 2.31 -9.47
N LEU A 91 12.55 1.41 -10.33
CA LEU A 91 13.86 1.45 -10.97
C LEU A 91 13.70 2.06 -12.37
N ASN A 92 13.69 3.39 -12.44
CA ASN A 92 13.57 4.12 -13.70
C ASN A 92 14.95 4.56 -14.23
N PRO A 93 15.45 3.97 -15.32
CA PRO A 93 16.74 4.36 -15.91
C PRO A 93 16.85 5.85 -16.22
N PHE A 94 15.76 6.50 -16.62
CA PHE A 94 15.74 7.91 -16.97
C PHE A 94 15.72 8.84 -15.75
N MET A 95 15.38 8.34 -14.56
CA MET A 95 15.53 9.08 -13.30
C MET A 95 16.90 8.83 -12.66
N LEU A 96 17.45 7.62 -12.82
CA LEU A 96 18.73 7.22 -12.22
C LEU A 96 19.94 7.72 -13.03
N PHE A 97 19.82 7.71 -14.35
CA PHE A 97 20.92 8.01 -15.25
C PHE A 97 20.58 9.11 -16.25
N ASP A 98 19.47 9.83 -16.10
CA ASP A 98 19.01 10.83 -17.08
C ASP A 98 19.12 10.30 -18.53
N TYR A 99 19.36 11.16 -19.51
CA TYR A 99 19.66 10.76 -20.88
C TYR A 99 21.11 10.29 -21.02
N TYR A 100 21.38 9.02 -20.69
CA TYR A 100 22.73 8.43 -20.75
C TYR A 100 23.77 9.28 -20.00
N LEU A 101 23.35 9.77 -18.84
CA LEU A 101 24.00 10.66 -17.88
C LEU A 101 24.77 11.77 -18.59
N LEU A 102 24.03 12.51 -19.41
CA LEU A 102 24.45 13.72 -20.11
C LEU A 102 25.72 13.55 -20.96
N HIS A 103 26.00 12.33 -21.41
CA HIS A 103 27.19 11.99 -22.20
C HIS A 103 28.52 12.28 -21.51
N THR A 104 28.51 12.48 -20.20
CA THR A 104 29.72 12.69 -19.39
C THR A 104 30.43 11.38 -19.04
N VAL A 105 29.76 10.24 -19.26
CA VAL A 105 30.27 8.90 -19.02
C VAL A 105 30.15 8.02 -20.28
N PRO A 106 31.03 7.03 -20.47
CA PRO A 106 30.92 6.08 -21.57
C PRO A 106 29.57 5.38 -21.59
N LYS A 107 28.90 5.37 -22.76
CA LYS A 107 27.57 4.76 -22.93
C LYS A 107 27.51 3.30 -22.49
N GLN A 108 28.61 2.57 -22.65
CA GLN A 108 28.68 1.16 -22.30
C GLN A 108 28.48 0.93 -20.79
N LEU A 109 29.08 1.77 -19.95
CA LEU A 109 28.93 1.67 -18.49
C LEU A 109 27.48 1.91 -18.05
N VAL A 110 26.81 2.90 -18.64
CA VAL A 110 25.40 3.17 -18.37
C VAL A 110 24.52 1.99 -18.80
N ARG A 111 24.81 1.38 -19.95
CA ARG A 111 24.08 0.19 -20.43
C ARG A 111 24.28 -1.02 -19.51
N GLU A 112 25.49 -1.23 -19.00
CA GLU A 112 25.77 -2.28 -18.02
C GLU A 112 24.99 -2.05 -16.72
N ALA A 113 24.96 -0.81 -16.22
CA ALA A 113 24.17 -0.45 -15.05
C ALA A 113 22.66 -0.73 -15.27
N ILE A 114 22.11 -0.31 -16.41
CA ILE A 114 20.71 -0.58 -16.79
C ILE A 114 20.42 -2.09 -16.84
N ASN A 115 21.31 -2.88 -17.46
CA ASN A 115 21.15 -4.33 -17.55
C ASN A 115 21.17 -4.99 -16.16
N ASN A 116 22.01 -4.49 -15.25
CA ASN A 116 22.07 -4.95 -13.88
C ASN A 116 20.78 -4.63 -13.09
N LEU A 117 20.18 -3.46 -13.29
CA LEU A 117 18.86 -3.14 -12.72
C LEU A 117 17.79 -4.10 -13.23
N LEU A 118 17.74 -4.32 -14.54
CA LEU A 118 16.82 -5.27 -15.16
C LEU A 118 17.00 -6.68 -14.60
N ALA A 119 18.24 -7.13 -14.39
CA ALA A 119 18.53 -8.45 -13.83
C ALA A 119 18.09 -8.60 -12.37
N ARG A 120 18.12 -7.52 -11.58
CA ARG A 120 17.83 -7.53 -10.14
C ARG A 120 16.40 -7.17 -9.76
N CYS A 121 15.61 -6.61 -10.67
CA CYS A 121 14.23 -6.24 -10.36
C CYS A 121 13.31 -7.45 -10.13
N ASP A 122 12.20 -7.27 -9.44
CA ASP A 122 11.18 -8.30 -9.25
C ASP A 122 10.24 -8.38 -10.44
N GLU A 123 9.84 -7.24 -11.02
CA GLU A 123 8.97 -7.16 -12.19
C GLU A 123 9.47 -6.13 -13.22
N VAL A 124 8.98 -6.23 -14.45
CA VAL A 124 9.27 -5.30 -15.54
C VAL A 124 7.97 -4.69 -16.05
N TRP A 125 7.84 -3.37 -15.92
CA TRP A 125 6.66 -2.63 -16.36
C TRP A 125 7.01 -1.79 -17.59
N VAL A 126 6.27 -1.99 -18.66
CA VAL A 126 6.52 -1.40 -19.98
C VAL A 126 5.51 -0.28 -20.24
N PHE A 127 5.99 0.92 -20.54
CA PHE A 127 5.14 2.10 -20.72
C PHE A 127 5.22 2.65 -22.15
N GLY A 128 4.05 2.69 -22.80
CA GLY A 128 3.87 3.17 -24.16
C GLY A 128 4.46 2.25 -25.23
N THR A 129 4.63 2.79 -26.43
CA THR A 129 5.15 2.03 -27.58
C THR A 129 6.61 1.62 -27.39
N MET A 130 6.92 0.37 -27.70
CA MET A 130 8.26 -0.18 -27.49
C MET A 130 9.23 0.19 -28.61
N SER A 131 10.32 0.87 -28.25
CA SER A 131 11.50 0.99 -29.11
C SER A 131 12.20 -0.36 -29.29
N LEU A 132 13.14 -0.47 -30.24
CA LEU A 132 13.96 -1.68 -30.38
C LEU A 132 14.71 -2.03 -29.09
N GLY A 133 15.26 -1.04 -28.39
CA GLY A 133 15.93 -1.24 -27.11
C GLY A 133 15.00 -1.81 -26.04
N VAL A 134 13.77 -1.29 -25.95
CA VAL A 134 12.76 -1.81 -25.02
C VAL A 134 12.35 -3.24 -25.39
N LYS A 135 12.20 -3.57 -26.68
CA LYS A 135 11.91 -4.95 -27.13
C LYS A 135 13.01 -5.92 -26.69
N VAL A 136 14.28 -5.50 -26.76
CA VAL A 136 15.41 -6.31 -26.26
C VAL A 136 15.31 -6.51 -24.74
N GLN A 137 15.03 -5.45 -23.97
CA GLN A 137 14.85 -5.54 -22.52
C GLN A 137 13.70 -6.49 -22.15
N VAL A 138 12.56 -6.40 -22.83
CA VAL A 138 11.43 -7.34 -22.66
C VAL A 138 11.83 -8.77 -23.01
N GLY A 139 12.60 -8.97 -24.09
CA GLY A 139 13.13 -10.28 -24.45
C GLY A 139 14.07 -10.88 -23.40
N ILE A 140 14.88 -10.05 -22.73
CA ILE A 140 15.73 -10.46 -21.59
C ILE A 140 14.85 -10.80 -20.39
N ALA A 141 13.88 -9.95 -20.05
CA ALA A 141 12.94 -10.17 -18.94
C ALA A 141 12.20 -11.51 -19.07
N LYS A 142 11.72 -11.84 -20.29
CA LYS A 142 11.08 -13.12 -20.60
C LYS A 142 12.02 -14.30 -20.36
N ARG A 143 13.28 -14.22 -20.80
CA ARG A 143 14.29 -15.27 -20.56
C ARG A 143 14.60 -15.45 -19.08
N LEU A 144 14.60 -14.36 -18.31
CA LEU A 144 14.76 -14.36 -16.86
C LEU A 144 13.46 -14.71 -16.11
N LYS A 145 12.38 -15.06 -16.82
CA LYS A 145 11.06 -15.38 -16.24
C LYS A 145 10.50 -14.29 -15.32
N LYS A 146 10.84 -13.03 -15.59
CA LYS A 146 10.32 -11.89 -14.83
C LYS A 146 8.88 -11.60 -15.24
N PRO A 147 7.97 -11.33 -14.29
CA PRO A 147 6.63 -10.83 -14.59
C PRO A 147 6.70 -9.54 -15.42
N LEU A 148 5.83 -9.46 -16.42
CA LEU A 148 5.73 -8.32 -17.34
C LEU A 148 4.35 -7.68 -17.25
N ARG A 149 4.32 -6.36 -17.13
CA ARG A 149 3.09 -5.56 -17.22
C ARG A 149 3.24 -4.49 -18.28
N PHE A 150 2.16 -4.13 -18.95
CA PHE A 150 2.16 -3.18 -20.06
C PHE A 150 1.13 -2.10 -19.80
N TYR A 151 1.52 -0.85 -20.03
CA TYR A 151 0.73 0.34 -19.75
C TYR A 151 0.70 1.21 -21.00
N ASP A 152 -0.50 1.64 -21.37
CA ASP A 152 -0.65 2.75 -22.31
C ASP A 152 -0.44 4.07 -21.54
N ILE A 153 0.22 5.01 -22.20
CA ILE A 153 0.53 6.34 -21.65
C ILE A 153 0.15 7.47 -22.62
N THR A 154 -0.61 7.15 -23.66
CA THR A 154 -1.06 8.12 -24.67
C THR A 154 -1.83 9.27 -24.04
N ASP A 155 -2.61 9.00 -22.98
CA ASP A 155 -3.46 9.96 -22.27
C ASP A 155 -2.99 10.25 -20.83
N LEU A 156 -1.69 10.12 -20.52
CA LEU A 156 -1.19 10.61 -19.22
C LEU A 156 -1.51 12.12 -19.13
N PRO A 157 -2.15 12.59 -18.04
CA PRO A 157 -2.69 13.94 -18.00
C PRO A 157 -1.58 14.99 -18.03
N GLU A 158 -1.45 15.67 -19.17
CA GLU A 158 -0.70 16.92 -19.33
C GLU A 158 -1.64 18.07 -18.93
N GLN A 159 -1.89 18.27 -17.63
CA GLN A 159 -2.65 19.46 -17.23
C GLN A 159 -1.71 20.68 -17.23
N VAL A 160 -1.55 21.27 -18.41
CA VAL A 160 -0.99 22.60 -18.62
C VAL A 160 -2.13 23.52 -19.00
N TYR A 161 -2.48 24.44 -18.10
CA TYR A 161 -3.48 25.48 -18.37
C TYR A 161 -2.82 26.86 -18.38
N ARG A 162 -3.38 27.76 -19.20
CA ARG A 162 -2.96 29.16 -19.24
C ARG A 162 -3.40 29.86 -17.96
N ILE A 163 -2.46 30.49 -17.25
CA ILE A 163 -2.73 31.39 -16.13
C ILE A 163 -2.69 32.86 -16.57
N SER A 164 -3.26 33.76 -15.78
CA SER A 164 -3.16 35.21 -16.01
C SER A 164 -1.78 35.73 -15.57
N GLU A 165 -1.33 36.86 -16.13
CA GLU A 165 -0.06 37.51 -15.73
C GLU A 165 -0.04 37.82 -14.24
N LYS A 166 -1.17 38.29 -13.69
CA LYS A 166 -1.35 38.53 -12.25
C LYS A 166 -1.06 37.27 -11.44
N LEU A 167 -1.64 36.12 -11.82
CA LEU A 167 -1.45 34.85 -11.12
C LEU A 167 -0.03 34.29 -11.32
N ALA A 168 0.64 34.61 -12.44
CA ALA A 168 2.02 34.22 -12.70
C ALA A 168 3.05 35.01 -11.87
N GLN A 169 2.67 36.21 -11.38
CA GLN A 169 3.52 37.08 -10.56
C GLN A 169 3.32 36.88 -9.06
N GLU A 170 2.33 36.09 -8.64
CA GLU A 170 2.14 35.71 -7.24
C GLU A 170 3.21 34.67 -6.88
N GLU A 171 4.16 35.02 -5.99
CA GLU A 171 5.06 34.02 -5.39
C GLU A 171 4.19 33.01 -4.64
N GLY A 172 4.25 31.75 -5.06
CA GLY A 172 3.45 30.68 -4.45
C GLY A 172 3.69 30.63 -2.95
N ARG A 173 2.62 30.81 -2.15
CA ARG A 173 2.62 30.35 -0.77
C ARG A 173 2.37 28.84 -0.80
N ASP A 174 3.48 28.11 -0.67
CA ASP A 174 3.65 26.66 -0.46
C ASP A 174 2.66 25.70 -1.16
#